data_AF-A0A818MXE2-F1
#
_entry.id   AF-A0A818MXE2-F1
#
_cell.length_a   1.000
_cell.length_b   1.000
_cell.length_c   1.000
_cell.angle_alpha   90.00
_cell.angle_beta   90.00
_cell.angle_gamma   90.00
#
_symmetry.space_group_name_H-M   'P 1'
#
loop_
_entity.id
_entity.type
_entity.pdbx_description
1 polymer ?
#
loop_
_entity_poly.entity_id
_entity_poly.type
_entity_poly.pdbx_seq_one_letter_code
_entity_poly.pdbx_strand_id
1 'polypeptide(L)'
;MKCYAMGNYNEIGTIFRNVFQEYSSPDCTKHANDHEVYKSFPFELDFHSSKRDASETYAVKNAHENIIVLNINKQEYVPPSVFCLTELRELYVHKTKFRTFDLGLPIAIERLASTLKYLTISNTPIRYLPEQFGRLIHLKELKLLNTGLTTLLNSIGKLSSLTYLDLRDNKLVSLPSTIINTHSLQTLILDNNPDLRSIQALNGHSSLKFLQADNCQIERIPLNLPQLINLYMSNNSLTHLSNIHTLGNKTNKKKLFFFDNNSIRYLSPHIRQVNNLNFLNLNYNKLYILPMDIYEISTLQTLYIQNNDFSDKDLQEMVARFHRTHPKLKLCYSSKKSC
;
A
#
# COMPACT_ATOMS: atom_id res chain seq x y z
N MET A 1 57.28 22.41 -8.91
CA MET A 1 55.81 22.20 -8.80
C MET A 1 55.23 23.41 -8.10
N LYS A 2 54.29 24.11 -8.74
CA LYS A 2 53.62 25.28 -8.18
C LYS A 2 52.52 24.80 -7.22
N CYS A 3 52.58 25.24 -5.96
CA CYS A 3 51.45 25.17 -5.04
C CYS A 3 50.42 26.23 -5.46
N TYR A 4 49.21 25.81 -5.81
CA TYR A 4 48.07 26.72 -5.88
C TYR A 4 47.35 26.66 -4.53
N ALA A 5 47.35 27.79 -3.83
CA ALA A 5 46.50 28.01 -2.66
C ALA A 5 45.03 27.94 -3.12
N MET A 6 44.28 26.98 -2.58
CA MET A 6 42.83 26.95 -2.73
C MET A 6 42.21 28.02 -1.81
N GLY A 7 41.31 28.81 -2.40
CA GLY A 7 40.70 29.99 -1.83
C GLY A 7 39.80 29.75 -0.61
N ASN A 8 39.52 30.87 0.05
CA ASN A 8 38.57 31.15 1.13
C ASN A 8 37.76 29.95 1.69
N TYR A 9 38.20 29.44 2.84
CA TYR A 9 37.41 28.57 3.73
C TYR A 9 36.05 29.17 4.15
N ASN A 10 35.86 30.49 4.02
CA ASN A 10 34.61 31.17 4.37
C ASN A 10 33.51 31.02 3.31
N GLU A 11 33.83 30.83 2.02
CA GLU A 11 32.81 30.66 0.98
C GLU A 11 32.23 29.24 0.98
N ILE A 12 33.09 28.23 1.19
CA ILE A 12 32.66 26.83 1.34
C ILE A 12 31.80 26.67 2.60
N GLY A 13 32.20 27.27 3.73
CA GLY A 13 31.38 27.25 4.95
C GLY A 13 30.01 27.93 4.81
N THR A 14 29.91 28.97 3.97
CA THR A 14 28.65 29.67 3.70
C THR A 14 27.76 28.90 2.72
N ILE A 15 28.33 28.28 1.69
CA ILE A 15 27.61 27.39 0.78
C ILE A 15 27.10 26.17 1.55
N PHE A 16 27.91 25.53 2.39
CA PHE A 16 27.47 24.42 3.23
C PHE A 16 26.42 24.85 4.27
N ARG A 17 26.53 26.03 4.90
CA ARG A 17 25.48 26.55 5.81
C ARG A 17 24.16 26.85 5.11
N ASN A 18 24.21 27.51 3.95
CA ASN A 18 23.00 27.85 3.18
C ASN A 18 22.33 26.60 2.63
N VAL A 19 23.15 25.64 2.19
CA VAL A 19 22.72 24.30 1.84
C VAL A 19 22.01 23.69 3.05
N PHE A 20 22.64 23.47 4.21
CA PHE A 20 21.98 22.85 5.36
C PHE A 20 20.77 23.64 5.92
N GLN A 21 20.72 24.97 5.77
CA GLN A 21 19.55 25.78 6.14
C GLN A 21 18.31 25.49 5.29
N GLU A 22 18.45 25.18 3.99
CA GLU A 22 17.31 24.82 3.15
C GLU A 22 16.70 23.44 3.49
N TYR A 23 17.46 22.57 4.16
CA TYR A 23 17.01 21.23 4.60
C TYR A 23 16.72 21.15 6.11
N SER A 24 16.91 22.26 6.81
CA SER A 24 16.48 22.41 8.20
C SER A 24 14.96 22.54 8.27
N SER A 25 14.36 22.10 9.39
CA SER A 25 12.92 22.30 9.63
C SER A 25 12.54 23.77 9.38
N PRO A 26 11.41 24.05 8.71
CA PRO A 26 11.02 25.42 8.39
C PRO A 26 10.90 26.25 9.67
N ASP A 27 11.37 27.49 9.62
CA ASP A 27 11.19 28.45 10.71
C ASP A 27 9.76 28.99 10.71
N CYS A 28 8.88 28.26 11.39
CA CYS A 28 7.47 28.62 11.49
C CYS A 28 7.22 29.87 12.34
N THR A 29 8.21 30.39 13.08
CA THR A 29 8.04 31.63 13.87
C THR A 29 7.88 32.88 12.99
N LYS A 30 8.25 32.77 11.70
CA LYS A 30 8.08 33.83 10.71
C LYS A 30 6.62 34.03 10.26
N HIS A 31 5.73 33.09 10.57
CA HIS A 31 4.33 33.15 10.15
C HIS A 31 3.43 33.31 11.36
N ALA A 32 2.69 34.43 11.41
CA ALA A 32 1.78 34.70 12.52
C ALA A 32 0.53 33.80 12.51
N ASN A 33 0.15 33.29 11.34
CA ASN A 33 -1.03 32.45 11.12
C ASN A 33 -0.90 31.71 9.77
N ASP A 34 -1.84 30.81 9.47
CA ASP A 34 -1.87 30.05 8.21
C ASP A 34 -1.93 30.97 6.98
N HIS A 35 -2.54 32.17 7.08
CA HIS A 35 -2.59 33.15 5.97
C HIS A 35 -1.20 33.62 5.54
N GLU A 36 -0.34 33.95 6.50
CA GLU A 36 1.07 34.30 6.21
C GLU A 36 1.90 33.08 5.78
N VAL A 37 1.49 31.86 6.14
CA VAL A 37 2.12 30.62 5.63
C VAL A 37 1.86 30.49 4.14
N TYR A 38 0.60 30.44 3.69
CA TYR A 38 0.33 30.16 2.28
C TYR A 38 0.63 31.33 1.34
N LYS A 39 0.66 32.58 1.83
CA LYS A 39 1.21 33.71 1.08
C LYS A 39 2.69 33.54 0.73
N SER A 40 3.43 32.73 1.48
CA SER A 40 4.84 32.43 1.20
C SER A 40 5.05 31.35 0.13
N PHE A 41 3.97 30.71 -0.34
CA PHE A 41 4.09 29.66 -1.35
C PHE A 41 4.53 30.27 -2.70
N PRO A 42 5.36 29.56 -3.48
CA PRO A 42 5.87 30.04 -4.76
C PRO A 42 4.83 29.92 -5.90
N PHE A 43 3.58 29.64 -5.56
CA PHE A 43 2.46 29.46 -6.49
C PHE A 43 1.17 29.96 -5.85
N GLU A 44 0.21 30.35 -6.68
CA GLU A 44 -1.12 30.73 -6.24
C GLU A 44 -1.93 29.50 -5.82
N LEU A 45 -2.80 29.69 -4.82
CA LEU A 45 -3.77 28.69 -4.39
C LEU A 45 -5.15 29.07 -4.87
N ASP A 46 -5.81 28.18 -5.61
CA ASP A 46 -7.25 28.26 -5.77
C ASP A 46 -7.93 27.80 -4.47
N PHE A 47 -8.90 28.59 -3.99
CA PHE A 47 -9.68 28.26 -2.81
C PHE A 47 -11.06 27.77 -3.24
N HIS A 48 -11.25 26.46 -3.20
CA HIS A 48 -12.52 25.83 -3.54
C HIS A 48 -13.25 25.33 -2.30
N SER A 49 -14.52 25.71 -2.15
CA SER A 49 -15.34 25.26 -1.01
C SER A 49 -15.84 23.82 -1.14
N SER A 50 -15.80 23.23 -2.34
CA SER A 50 -16.42 21.91 -2.60
C SER A 50 -15.79 21.06 -3.71
N LYS A 51 -15.00 21.64 -4.63
CA LYS A 51 -14.34 20.88 -5.69
C LYS A 51 -12.98 20.36 -5.23
N ARG A 52 -12.87 19.05 -5.15
CA ARG A 52 -11.61 18.32 -4.90
C ARG A 52 -11.10 17.75 -6.21
N ASP A 53 -10.69 18.63 -7.13
CA ASP A 53 -10.09 18.20 -8.38
C ASP A 53 -8.60 17.89 -8.14
N ALA A 54 -8.23 16.61 -8.23
CA ALA A 54 -6.84 16.17 -8.05
C ALA A 54 -5.89 16.71 -9.15
N SER A 55 -6.43 17.26 -10.23
CA SER A 55 -5.64 17.79 -11.36
C SER A 55 -5.14 19.23 -11.17
N GLU A 56 -5.57 19.93 -10.12
CA GLU A 56 -5.24 21.34 -9.87
C GLU A 56 -4.55 21.53 -8.51
N THR A 57 -3.82 22.65 -8.34
CA THR A 57 -3.31 23.05 -7.01
C THR A 57 -4.38 23.88 -6.31
N TYR A 58 -4.86 23.42 -5.16
CA TYR A 58 -5.95 24.08 -4.43
C TYR A 58 -5.81 23.92 -2.92
N ALA A 59 -6.54 24.75 -2.18
CA ALA A 59 -6.69 24.64 -0.75
C ALA A 59 -8.14 24.81 -0.30
N VAL A 60 -8.50 24.19 0.84
CA VAL A 60 -9.78 24.39 1.52
C VAL A 60 -9.51 24.93 2.91
N LYS A 61 -10.25 25.96 3.29
CA LYS A 61 -10.17 26.59 4.61
C LYS A 61 -11.32 26.17 5.52
N ASN A 62 -11.12 26.27 6.82
CA ASN A 62 -12.20 26.22 7.81
C ASN A 62 -12.80 27.62 8.07
N ALA A 63 -13.79 27.70 8.97
CA ALA A 63 -14.43 28.96 9.35
C ALA A 63 -13.51 29.98 10.04
N HIS A 64 -12.32 29.57 10.47
CA HIS A 64 -11.30 30.43 11.08
C HIS A 64 -10.18 30.78 10.08
N GLU A 65 -10.41 30.61 8.77
CA GLU A 65 -9.46 30.91 7.69
C GLU A 65 -8.18 30.04 7.65
N ASN A 66 -8.09 28.98 8.46
CA ASN A 66 -6.95 28.06 8.47
C ASN A 66 -7.10 26.99 7.38
N ILE A 67 -5.98 26.60 6.75
CA ILE A 67 -5.99 25.56 5.70
C ILE A 67 -6.17 24.20 6.35
N ILE A 68 -7.23 23.50 5.96
CA ILE A 68 -7.53 22.12 6.41
C ILE A 68 -7.26 21.08 5.34
N VAL A 69 -7.27 21.47 4.07
CA VAL A 69 -6.94 20.61 2.92
C VAL A 69 -5.99 21.36 2.01
N LEU A 70 -4.92 20.71 1.59
CA LEU A 70 -3.99 21.24 0.61
C LEU A 70 -3.70 20.17 -0.45
N ASN A 71 -3.95 20.51 -1.71
CA ASN A 71 -3.54 19.72 -2.86
C ASN A 71 -2.49 20.49 -3.66
N ILE A 72 -1.33 19.86 -3.86
CA ILE A 72 -0.21 20.43 -4.62
C ILE A 72 0.03 19.52 -5.81
N ASN A 73 -0.32 19.98 -7.00
CA ASN A 73 -0.18 19.19 -8.22
C ASN A 73 0.69 19.90 -9.27
N LYS A 74 1.62 19.16 -9.86
CA LYS A 74 2.53 19.63 -10.94
C LYS A 74 3.24 20.96 -10.61
N GLN A 75 3.49 21.22 -9.33
CA GLN A 75 4.29 22.38 -8.93
C GLN A 75 5.77 22.04 -9.01
N GLU A 76 6.63 23.06 -9.04
CA GLU A 76 8.06 22.84 -9.08
C GLU A 76 8.56 22.07 -7.84
N TYR A 77 8.03 22.42 -6.66
CA TYR A 77 8.32 21.74 -5.40
C TYR A 77 7.24 22.01 -4.34
N VAL A 78 7.20 21.16 -3.31
CA VAL A 78 6.43 21.42 -2.09
C VAL A 78 7.22 22.41 -1.21
N PRO A 79 6.70 23.62 -0.92
CA PRO A 79 7.42 24.58 -0.10
C PRO A 79 7.53 24.10 1.35
N PRO A 80 8.69 24.23 2.02
CA PRO A 80 8.86 23.78 3.41
C PRO A 80 7.84 24.39 4.38
N SER A 81 7.36 25.61 4.12
CA SER A 81 6.35 26.29 4.94
C SER A 81 5.01 25.55 5.03
N VAL A 82 4.72 24.57 4.17
CA VAL A 82 3.54 23.68 4.32
C VAL A 82 3.49 23.02 5.69
N PHE A 83 4.64 22.65 6.25
CA PHE A 83 4.72 22.02 7.57
C PHE A 83 4.53 23.00 8.74
N CYS A 84 4.29 24.29 8.46
CA CYS A 84 3.90 25.30 9.43
C CYS A 84 2.38 25.49 9.53
N LEU A 85 1.59 24.88 8.63
CA LEU A 85 0.13 24.94 8.70
C LEU A 85 -0.38 24.25 9.97
N THR A 86 -1.24 24.94 10.70
CA THR A 86 -1.60 24.57 12.07
C THR A 86 -2.79 23.63 12.15
N GLU A 87 -3.68 23.65 11.16
CA GLU A 87 -4.94 22.87 11.13
C GLU A 87 -5.00 21.88 9.96
N LEU A 88 -3.90 21.63 9.25
CA LEU A 88 -3.89 20.80 8.04
C LEU A 88 -4.29 19.35 8.33
N ARG A 89 -5.42 18.90 7.78
CA ARG A 89 -5.98 17.55 7.98
C ARG A 89 -5.71 16.63 6.80
N GLU A 90 -5.65 17.19 5.60
CA GLU A 90 -5.52 16.46 4.36
C GLU A 90 -4.42 17.09 3.51
N LEU A 91 -3.40 16.31 3.18
CA LEU A 91 -2.31 16.74 2.31
C LEU A 91 -2.22 15.79 1.11
N TYR A 92 -2.33 16.36 -0.07
CA TYR A 92 -2.24 15.67 -1.34
C TYR A 92 -1.10 16.28 -2.16
N VAL A 93 -0.15 15.44 -2.57
CA VAL A 93 1.02 15.86 -3.36
C VAL A 93 1.11 14.99 -4.59
N HIS A 94 1.02 15.60 -5.75
CA HIS A 94 1.00 14.89 -7.03
C HIS A 94 2.04 15.50 -7.97
N LYS A 95 2.91 14.67 -8.56
CA LYS A 95 3.86 15.10 -9.60
C LYS A 95 4.68 16.34 -9.19
N THR A 96 5.03 16.42 -7.91
CA THR A 96 5.69 17.59 -7.29
C THR A 96 6.76 17.09 -6.32
N LYS A 97 8.02 17.52 -6.45
CA LYS A 97 9.14 17.04 -5.61
C LYS A 97 9.19 17.75 -4.24
N PHE A 98 9.78 17.06 -3.25
CA PHE A 98 10.26 17.72 -2.04
C PHE A 98 11.70 18.18 -2.26
N ARG A 99 12.09 19.35 -1.73
CA ARG A 99 13.48 19.82 -1.76
C ARG A 99 14.28 19.10 -0.66
N THR A 100 14.67 17.84 -0.94
CA THR A 100 15.52 17.03 -0.07
C THR A 100 16.69 16.46 -0.86
N PHE A 101 17.88 16.37 -0.25
CA PHE A 101 19.08 15.84 -0.92
C PHE A 101 19.04 14.33 -1.18
N ASP A 102 18.31 13.64 -0.33
CA ASP A 102 18.36 12.19 -0.17
C ASP A 102 17.10 11.48 -0.70
N LEU A 103 16.18 12.24 -1.32
CA LEU A 103 14.86 11.77 -1.73
C LEU A 103 14.06 11.16 -0.57
N GLY A 104 14.32 11.61 0.66
CA GLY A 104 13.48 11.32 1.82
C GLY A 104 12.33 12.32 1.94
N LEU A 105 11.22 11.89 2.56
CA LEU A 105 10.21 12.84 3.02
C LEU A 105 10.81 13.71 4.16
N PRO A 106 10.60 15.04 4.18
CA PRO A 106 11.18 15.90 5.22
C PRO A 106 10.77 15.52 6.64
N ILE A 107 11.72 15.56 7.60
CA ILE A 107 11.46 15.32 9.03
C ILE A 107 10.35 16.26 9.57
N ALA A 108 10.27 17.47 9.02
CA ALA A 108 9.25 18.48 9.36
C ALA A 108 7.80 17.99 9.24
N ILE A 109 7.53 16.88 8.54
CA ILE A 109 6.21 16.22 8.53
C ILE A 109 5.67 15.97 9.95
N GLU A 110 6.55 15.75 10.93
CA GLU A 110 6.18 15.54 12.33
C GLU A 110 5.41 16.70 12.96
N ARG A 111 5.55 17.92 12.43
CA ARG A 111 4.83 19.10 12.92
C ARG A 111 3.32 18.98 12.70
N LEU A 112 2.90 18.11 11.77
CA LEU A 112 1.51 17.84 11.46
C LEU A 112 0.94 16.66 12.27
N ALA A 113 1.67 16.14 13.26
CA ALA A 113 1.30 14.94 14.02
C ALA A 113 -0.05 15.04 14.74
N SER A 114 -0.44 16.24 15.19
CA SER A 114 -1.70 16.47 15.90
C SER A 114 -2.91 16.62 14.97
N THR A 115 -2.70 16.92 13.69
CA THR A 115 -3.78 17.38 12.79
C THR A 115 -3.97 16.52 11.54
N LEU A 116 -2.90 15.97 10.98
CA LEU A 116 -2.94 15.25 9.71
C LEU A 116 -3.66 13.90 9.85
N LYS A 117 -4.67 13.69 8.99
CA LYS A 117 -5.51 12.49 8.96
C LYS A 117 -5.40 11.74 7.64
N TYR A 118 -5.14 12.44 6.54
CA TYR A 118 -5.07 11.84 5.21
C TYR A 118 -3.85 12.39 4.48
N LEU A 119 -2.98 11.48 4.02
CA LEU A 119 -1.80 11.83 3.23
C LEU A 119 -1.80 11.00 1.95
N THR A 120 -1.83 11.68 0.80
CA THR A 120 -1.51 11.04 -0.49
C THR A 120 -0.31 11.73 -1.09
N ILE A 121 0.68 10.94 -1.48
CA ILE A 121 1.79 11.38 -2.30
C ILE A 121 1.84 10.46 -3.50
N SER A 122 1.81 11.02 -4.71
CA SER A 122 1.86 10.21 -5.93
C SER A 122 2.73 10.81 -7.02
N ASN A 123 3.42 9.93 -7.76
CA ASN A 123 4.31 10.34 -8.84
C ASN A 123 5.36 11.38 -8.37
N THR A 124 5.79 11.25 -7.12
CA THR A 124 6.74 12.14 -6.45
C THR A 124 7.84 11.26 -5.87
N PRO A 125 9.11 11.41 -6.28
CA PRO A 125 10.17 10.51 -5.85
C PRO A 125 10.42 10.65 -4.34
N ILE A 126 10.11 9.59 -3.59
CA ILE A 126 10.37 9.42 -2.16
C ILE A 126 10.84 7.99 -1.94
N ARG A 127 12.13 7.81 -1.64
CA ARG A 127 12.75 6.50 -1.44
C ARG A 127 12.54 5.95 -0.04
N TYR A 128 12.38 6.83 0.94
CA TYR A 128 12.12 6.47 2.33
C TYR A 128 11.36 7.56 3.09
N LEU A 129 10.79 7.16 4.21
CA LEU A 129 10.10 8.02 5.16
C LEU A 129 10.98 8.19 6.42
N PRO A 130 11.00 9.36 7.06
CA PRO A 130 11.78 9.60 8.28
C PRO A 130 11.18 8.85 9.48
N GLU A 131 11.98 8.48 10.48
CA GLU A 131 11.49 7.77 11.69
C GLU A 131 10.45 8.56 12.49
N GLN A 132 10.49 9.90 12.39
CA GLN A 132 9.52 10.82 12.98
C GLN A 132 8.12 10.69 12.36
N PHE A 133 8.00 10.06 11.18
CA PHE A 133 6.71 9.77 10.55
C PHE A 133 5.79 8.94 11.47
N GLY A 134 6.34 8.09 12.33
CA GLY A 134 5.57 7.36 13.34
C GLY A 134 4.91 8.22 14.42
N ARG A 135 5.15 9.55 14.44
CA ARG A 135 4.44 10.50 15.31
C ARG A 135 3.05 10.86 14.80
N LEU A 136 2.72 10.56 13.53
CA LEU A 136 1.43 10.86 12.92
C LEU A 136 0.31 9.90 13.42
N ILE A 137 0.14 9.76 14.73
CA ILE A 137 -0.74 8.77 15.37
C ILE A 137 -2.23 8.94 15.02
N HIS A 138 -2.62 10.11 14.50
CA HIS A 138 -3.97 10.41 14.03
C HIS A 138 -4.18 10.17 12.52
N LEU A 139 -3.14 9.77 11.80
CA LEU A 139 -3.21 9.44 10.37
C LEU A 139 -4.11 8.22 10.17
N LYS A 140 -5.16 8.38 9.36
CA LYS A 140 -6.16 7.36 9.06
C LYS A 140 -5.92 6.68 7.72
N GLU A 141 -5.47 7.45 6.73
CA GLU A 141 -5.13 6.93 5.41
C GLU A 141 -3.77 7.46 4.95
N LEU A 142 -2.95 6.52 4.46
CA LEU A 142 -1.67 6.80 3.84
C LEU A 142 -1.64 6.16 2.45
N LYS A 143 -1.40 6.98 1.43
CA LYS A 143 -1.23 6.55 0.05
C LYS A 143 0.09 7.08 -0.48
N LEU A 144 1.03 6.19 -0.79
CA LEU A 144 2.30 6.51 -1.42
C LEU A 144 2.36 5.75 -2.74
N LEU A 145 1.95 6.41 -3.84
CA LEU A 145 1.69 5.75 -5.12
C LEU A 145 2.78 6.14 -6.12
N ASN A 146 3.53 5.19 -6.67
CA ASN A 146 4.59 5.52 -7.63
C ASN A 146 5.57 6.57 -7.09
N THR A 147 6.11 6.35 -5.88
CA THR A 147 7.13 7.22 -5.28
C THR A 147 8.54 6.61 -5.37
N GLY A 148 8.65 5.33 -5.73
CA GLY A 148 9.91 4.60 -5.72
C GLY A 148 10.38 4.23 -4.31
N LEU A 149 9.44 4.11 -3.36
CA LEU A 149 9.71 3.70 -1.98
C LEU A 149 10.33 2.29 -1.97
N THR A 150 11.49 2.12 -1.33
CA THR A 150 12.19 0.82 -1.31
C THR A 150 12.00 0.06 0.00
N THR A 151 11.79 0.79 1.10
CA THR A 151 11.55 0.23 2.42
C THR A 151 10.47 1.03 3.15
N LEU A 152 9.76 0.36 4.05
CA LEU A 152 8.88 1.00 5.02
C LEU A 152 9.55 0.98 6.39
N LEU A 153 9.54 2.11 7.09
CA LEU A 153 10.23 2.28 8.38
C LEU A 153 9.59 1.46 9.51
N ASN A 154 10.37 1.18 10.56
CA ASN A 154 9.87 0.39 11.70
C ASN A 154 8.79 1.14 12.50
N SER A 155 8.85 2.47 12.58
CA SER A 155 7.85 3.23 13.35
C SER A 155 6.47 3.33 12.69
N ILE A 156 6.25 2.70 11.51
CA ILE A 156 4.89 2.52 10.94
C ILE A 156 3.94 1.82 11.93
N GLY A 157 4.47 0.90 12.74
CA GLY A 157 3.70 0.21 13.78
C GLY A 157 3.13 1.13 14.87
N LYS A 158 3.56 2.41 14.94
CA LYS A 158 3.02 3.41 15.87
C LYS A 158 1.76 4.10 15.35
N LEU A 159 1.42 3.96 14.07
CA LEU A 159 0.25 4.61 13.47
C LEU A 159 -1.03 3.88 13.87
N SER A 160 -1.45 4.07 15.12
CA SER A 160 -2.55 3.36 15.75
C SER A 160 -3.93 3.69 15.15
N SER A 161 -4.08 4.84 14.50
CA SER A 161 -5.32 5.23 13.80
C SER A 161 -5.34 4.83 12.32
N LEU A 162 -4.26 4.26 11.78
CA LEU A 162 -4.16 3.95 10.35
C LEU A 162 -5.12 2.82 10.00
N THR A 163 -6.03 3.08 9.07
CA THR A 163 -7.05 2.12 8.62
C THR A 163 -6.84 1.66 7.18
N TYR A 164 -6.18 2.49 6.37
CA TYR A 164 -5.93 2.25 4.96
C TYR A 164 -4.48 2.62 4.62
N LEU A 165 -3.74 1.65 4.05
CA LEU A 165 -2.37 1.83 3.59
C LEU A 165 -2.25 1.34 2.15
N ASP A 166 -1.81 2.23 1.26
CA ASP A 166 -1.64 1.93 -0.16
C ASP A 166 -0.26 2.34 -0.62
N LEU A 167 0.53 1.34 -0.99
CA LEU A 167 1.92 1.45 -1.38
C LEU A 167 2.14 0.90 -2.80
N ARG A 168 1.12 0.95 -3.64
CA ARG A 168 1.22 0.44 -5.01
C ARG A 168 2.26 1.19 -5.85
N ASP A 169 2.75 0.51 -6.88
CA ASP A 169 3.68 1.04 -7.87
C ASP A 169 5.02 1.51 -7.26
N ASN A 170 5.49 0.86 -6.20
CA ASN A 170 6.76 1.18 -5.55
C ASN A 170 7.83 0.11 -5.84
N LYS A 171 8.93 0.15 -5.08
CA LYS A 171 10.07 -0.78 -5.19
C LYS A 171 10.32 -1.47 -3.85
N LEU A 172 9.26 -1.75 -3.11
CA LEU A 172 9.38 -2.38 -1.80
C LEU A 172 10.01 -3.76 -1.94
N VAL A 173 11.03 -4.01 -1.13
CA VAL A 173 11.69 -5.33 -1.07
C VAL A 173 11.13 -6.17 0.08
N SER A 174 10.69 -5.52 1.15
CA SER A 174 10.13 -6.16 2.33
C SER A 174 9.18 -5.22 3.09
N LEU A 175 8.41 -5.80 4.01
CA LEU A 175 7.63 -5.08 5.02
C LEU A 175 8.33 -5.21 6.38
N PRO A 176 8.35 -4.15 7.22
CA PRO A 176 8.90 -4.21 8.56
C PRO A 176 8.05 -5.10 9.46
N SER A 177 8.66 -5.85 10.38
CA SER A 177 7.94 -6.75 11.29
C SER A 177 6.95 -6.01 12.20
N THR A 178 7.19 -4.73 12.47
CA THR A 178 6.33 -3.87 13.28
C THR A 178 5.00 -3.49 12.62
N ILE A 179 4.80 -3.81 11.33
CA ILE A 179 3.51 -3.59 10.65
C ILE A 179 2.36 -4.33 11.36
N ILE A 180 2.67 -5.44 12.06
CA ILE A 180 1.68 -6.16 12.88
C ILE A 180 1.05 -5.31 13.99
N ASN A 181 1.73 -4.21 14.39
CA ASN A 181 1.28 -3.31 15.45
C ASN A 181 0.33 -2.22 14.96
N THR A 182 0.05 -2.11 13.65
CA THR A 182 -1.00 -1.22 13.15
C THR A 182 -2.39 -1.80 13.42
N HIS A 183 -2.81 -1.78 14.68
CA HIS A 183 -3.99 -2.48 15.17
C HIS A 183 -5.31 -2.02 14.54
N SER A 184 -5.37 -0.85 13.89
CA SER A 184 -6.54 -0.37 13.17
C SER A 184 -6.52 -0.64 11.67
N LEU A 185 -5.42 -1.16 11.11
CA LEU A 185 -5.23 -1.30 9.67
C LEU A 185 -6.15 -2.39 9.10
N GLN A 186 -7.09 -1.99 8.25
CA GLN A 186 -8.10 -2.87 7.66
C GLN A 186 -7.80 -3.19 6.20
N THR A 187 -7.18 -2.27 5.47
CA THR A 187 -6.87 -2.40 4.05
C THR A 187 -5.40 -2.11 3.79
N LEU A 188 -4.72 -3.07 3.16
CA LEU A 188 -3.34 -2.95 2.70
C LEU A 188 -3.26 -3.27 1.21
N ILE A 189 -2.72 -2.34 0.42
CA ILE A 189 -2.51 -2.49 -1.03
C ILE A 189 -1.02 -2.34 -1.33
N LEU A 190 -0.47 -3.33 -2.04
CA LEU A 190 0.95 -3.51 -2.32
C LEU A 190 1.22 -3.79 -3.80
N ASP A 191 0.23 -3.59 -4.68
CA ASP A 191 0.34 -3.97 -6.09
C ASP A 191 1.58 -3.37 -6.75
N ASN A 192 2.12 -4.09 -7.75
CA ASN A 192 3.21 -3.61 -8.58
C ASN A 192 4.46 -3.21 -7.75
N ASN A 193 4.83 -4.04 -6.77
CA ASN A 193 6.12 -3.98 -6.09
C ASN A 193 6.97 -5.18 -6.56
N PRO A 194 7.70 -5.04 -7.69
CA PRO A 194 8.30 -6.20 -8.39
C PRO A 194 9.45 -6.85 -7.62
N ASP A 195 9.99 -6.21 -6.59
CA ASP A 195 11.04 -6.77 -5.75
C ASP A 195 10.50 -7.40 -4.45
N LEU A 196 9.20 -7.27 -4.17
CA LEU A 196 8.58 -7.77 -2.94
C LEU A 196 8.36 -9.28 -3.04
N ARG A 197 9.18 -10.05 -2.32
CA ARG A 197 9.12 -11.52 -2.33
C ARG A 197 8.36 -12.15 -1.16
N SER A 198 8.13 -11.39 -0.10
CA SER A 198 7.55 -11.92 1.12
C SER A 198 6.70 -10.89 1.84
N ILE A 199 5.55 -11.35 2.32
CA ILE A 199 4.60 -10.61 3.17
C ILE A 199 4.40 -11.31 4.52
N GLN A 200 5.34 -12.16 4.93
CA GLN A 200 5.27 -12.90 6.20
C GLN A 200 5.33 -11.99 7.43
N ALA A 201 5.79 -10.73 7.28
CA ALA A 201 5.69 -9.71 8.32
C ALA A 201 4.24 -9.43 8.77
N LEU A 202 3.24 -9.80 7.95
CA LEU A 202 1.83 -9.67 8.28
C LEU A 202 1.28 -10.83 9.12
N ASN A 203 2.07 -11.87 9.39
CA ASN A 203 1.60 -13.05 10.11
C ASN A 203 1.03 -12.68 11.48
N GLY A 204 -0.25 -12.97 11.71
CA GLY A 204 -0.95 -12.66 12.94
C GLY A 204 -1.55 -11.25 13.01
N HIS A 205 -1.49 -10.46 11.93
CA HIS A 205 -2.07 -9.11 11.91
C HIS A 205 -3.56 -9.14 12.26
N SER A 206 -3.93 -8.47 13.35
CA SER A 206 -5.18 -8.73 14.06
C SER A 206 -6.43 -8.11 13.44
N SER A 207 -6.29 -7.09 12.60
CA SER A 207 -7.40 -6.29 12.06
C SER A 207 -7.50 -6.25 10.54
N LEU A 208 -6.55 -6.85 9.81
CA LEU A 208 -6.47 -6.75 8.36
C LEU A 208 -7.60 -7.57 7.71
N LYS A 209 -8.43 -6.92 6.90
CA LYS A 209 -9.61 -7.50 6.24
C LYS A 209 -9.43 -7.60 4.74
N PHE A 210 -8.68 -6.68 4.15
CA PHE A 210 -8.42 -6.61 2.72
C PHE A 210 -6.91 -6.52 2.50
N LEU A 211 -6.37 -7.47 1.75
CA LEU A 211 -4.99 -7.47 1.31
C LEU A 211 -4.94 -7.67 -0.20
N GLN A 212 -4.27 -6.75 -0.88
CA GLN A 212 -4.04 -6.83 -2.31
C GLN A 212 -2.56 -6.61 -2.61
N ALA A 213 -1.95 -7.56 -3.32
CA ALA A 213 -0.52 -7.61 -3.62
C ALA A 213 -0.29 -8.29 -4.97
N ASP A 214 -1.04 -7.87 -5.98
CA ASP A 214 -0.92 -8.35 -7.35
C ASP A 214 0.38 -7.84 -7.99
N ASN A 215 0.92 -8.59 -8.97
CA ASN A 215 2.12 -8.19 -9.73
C ASN A 215 3.35 -7.93 -8.83
N CYS A 216 3.56 -8.80 -7.85
CA CYS A 216 4.76 -8.84 -7.01
C CYS A 216 5.57 -10.11 -7.32
N GLN A 217 6.54 -10.47 -6.47
CA GLN A 217 7.30 -11.72 -6.56
C GLN A 217 7.04 -12.62 -5.35
N ILE A 218 5.84 -12.55 -4.78
CA ILE A 218 5.54 -13.22 -3.52
C ILE A 218 5.51 -14.73 -3.73
N GLU A 219 6.30 -15.46 -2.94
CA GLU A 219 6.47 -16.90 -3.10
C GLU A 219 5.48 -17.72 -2.26
N ARG A 220 4.96 -17.13 -1.17
CA ARG A 220 4.07 -17.80 -0.21
C ARG A 220 3.04 -16.85 0.39
N ILE A 221 1.80 -17.34 0.57
CA ILE A 221 0.77 -16.67 1.37
C ILE A 221 1.19 -16.57 2.85
N PRO A 222 0.66 -15.61 3.64
CA PRO A 222 0.91 -15.51 5.08
C PRO A 222 0.50 -16.78 5.84
N LEU A 223 1.18 -17.08 6.94
CA LEU A 223 0.87 -18.21 7.82
C LEU A 223 -0.47 -18.04 8.54
N ASN A 224 -0.86 -16.80 8.88
CA ASN A 224 -2.10 -16.51 9.58
C ASN A 224 -2.53 -15.05 9.37
N LEU A 225 -3.79 -14.84 8.99
CA LEU A 225 -4.44 -13.52 8.94
C LEU A 225 -5.88 -13.65 9.44
N PRO A 226 -6.12 -13.54 10.75
CA PRO A 226 -7.36 -14.02 11.37
C PRO A 226 -8.64 -13.32 10.91
N GLN A 227 -8.55 -12.05 10.50
CA GLN A 227 -9.72 -11.24 10.09
C GLN A 227 -9.86 -11.09 8.57
N LEU A 228 -9.02 -11.76 7.77
CA LEU A 228 -8.98 -11.55 6.31
C LEU A 228 -10.28 -11.98 5.63
N ILE A 229 -10.75 -11.15 4.70
CA ILE A 229 -11.97 -11.36 3.93
C ILE A 229 -11.62 -11.45 2.44
N ASN A 230 -10.83 -10.50 1.96
CA ASN A 230 -10.44 -10.39 0.57
C ASN A 230 -8.93 -10.49 0.42
N LEU A 231 -8.48 -11.36 -0.48
CA LEU A 231 -7.07 -11.55 -0.79
C LEU A 231 -6.86 -11.58 -2.29
N TYR A 232 -6.07 -10.63 -2.79
CA TYR A 232 -5.64 -10.54 -4.19
C TYR A 232 -4.13 -10.76 -4.24
N MET A 233 -3.71 -11.84 -4.89
CA MET A 233 -2.31 -12.25 -5.04
C MET A 233 -2.04 -12.80 -6.45
N SER A 234 -2.67 -12.17 -7.44
CA SER A 234 -2.54 -12.52 -8.85
C SER A 234 -1.15 -12.14 -9.37
N ASN A 235 -0.64 -12.80 -10.41
CA ASN A 235 0.67 -12.49 -11.00
C ASN A 235 1.81 -12.46 -9.96
N ASN A 236 1.99 -13.58 -9.25
CA ASN A 236 3.03 -13.76 -8.24
C ASN A 236 3.79 -15.08 -8.48
N SER A 237 4.68 -15.44 -7.55
CA SER A 237 5.51 -16.66 -7.61
C SER A 237 5.01 -17.76 -6.66
N LEU A 238 3.70 -17.79 -6.35
CA LEU A 238 3.13 -18.79 -5.43
C LEU A 238 3.23 -20.20 -6.03
N THR A 239 3.68 -21.18 -5.24
CA THR A 239 3.80 -22.58 -5.68
C THR A 239 2.81 -23.55 -5.00
N HIS A 240 2.22 -23.14 -3.87
CA HIS A 240 1.26 -23.93 -3.11
C HIS A 240 0.43 -23.05 -2.14
N LEU A 241 -0.72 -23.53 -1.69
CA LEU A 241 -1.60 -22.82 -0.73
C LEU A 241 -1.78 -23.57 0.61
N SER A 242 -0.68 -24.02 1.23
CA SER A 242 -0.67 -24.91 2.41
C SER A 242 -1.40 -24.39 3.67
N ASN A 243 -1.47 -23.06 3.87
CA ASN A 243 -2.06 -22.43 5.07
C ASN A 243 -3.34 -21.62 4.81
N ILE A 244 -3.99 -21.82 3.68
CA ILE A 244 -5.17 -21.02 3.31
C ILE A 244 -6.30 -21.05 4.36
N HIS A 245 -6.44 -22.14 5.12
CA HIS A 245 -7.43 -22.30 6.19
C HIS A 245 -7.26 -21.32 7.37
N THR A 246 -6.08 -20.71 7.54
CA THR A 246 -5.84 -19.73 8.59
C THR A 246 -6.30 -18.32 8.19
N LEU A 247 -6.53 -18.10 6.89
CA LEU A 247 -6.91 -16.80 6.36
C LEU A 247 -8.40 -16.52 6.65
N GLY A 248 -8.65 -15.59 7.55
CA GLY A 248 -9.98 -15.17 7.95
C GLY A 248 -10.70 -16.14 8.89
N ASN A 249 -9.97 -16.97 9.62
CA ASN A 249 -10.54 -17.98 10.52
C ASN A 249 -11.25 -17.40 11.76
N LYS A 250 -11.13 -16.10 12.04
CA LYS A 250 -11.85 -15.37 13.11
C LYS A 250 -13.00 -14.50 12.59
N THR A 251 -13.36 -14.63 11.32
CA THR A 251 -14.50 -13.93 10.72
C THR A 251 -15.41 -14.87 9.94
N ASN A 252 -16.72 -14.65 10.04
CA ASN A 252 -17.73 -15.39 9.29
C ASN A 252 -18.17 -14.66 8.00
N LYS A 253 -17.45 -13.62 7.58
CA LYS A 253 -17.73 -12.90 6.32
C LYS A 253 -17.36 -13.76 5.11
N LYS A 254 -18.03 -13.50 3.99
CA LYS A 254 -17.79 -14.17 2.70
C LYS A 254 -16.38 -13.86 2.22
N LYS A 255 -15.61 -14.89 1.87
CA LYS A 255 -14.21 -14.74 1.44
C LYS A 255 -14.08 -14.79 -0.07
N LEU A 256 -13.30 -13.86 -0.61
CA LEU A 256 -12.98 -13.76 -2.03
C LEU A 256 -11.46 -13.80 -2.20
N PHE A 257 -10.96 -14.90 -2.77
CA PHE A 257 -9.53 -15.13 -2.93
C PHE A 257 -9.17 -15.26 -4.41
N PHE A 258 -8.18 -14.47 -4.83
CA PHE A 258 -7.66 -14.40 -6.19
C PHE A 258 -6.19 -14.78 -6.20
N PHE A 259 -5.88 -15.88 -6.86
CA PHE A 259 -4.53 -16.46 -6.98
C PHE A 259 -4.19 -16.81 -8.44
N ASP A 260 -4.86 -16.18 -9.40
CA ASP A 260 -4.59 -16.45 -10.80
C ASP A 260 -3.18 -16.02 -11.23
N ASN A 261 -2.69 -16.62 -12.31
CA ASN A 261 -1.37 -16.30 -12.87
C ASN A 261 -0.24 -16.49 -11.84
N ASN A 262 -0.15 -17.71 -11.31
CA ASN A 262 0.88 -18.12 -10.38
C ASN A 262 1.48 -19.47 -10.84
N SER A 263 2.29 -20.11 -10.00
CA SER A 263 2.86 -21.45 -10.25
C SER A 263 2.31 -22.52 -9.30
N ILE A 264 1.07 -22.37 -8.83
CA ILE A 264 0.48 -23.24 -7.80
C ILE A 264 0.29 -24.65 -8.36
N ARG A 265 0.90 -25.64 -7.70
CA ARG A 265 0.83 -27.06 -8.10
C ARG A 265 -0.22 -27.87 -7.35
N TYR A 266 -0.52 -27.48 -6.11
CA TYR A 266 -1.52 -28.14 -5.29
C TYR A 266 -2.16 -27.17 -4.28
N LEU A 267 -3.40 -27.49 -3.88
CA LEU A 267 -4.12 -26.84 -2.80
C LEU A 267 -3.92 -27.61 -1.49
N SER A 268 -4.09 -26.93 -0.35
CA SER A 268 -4.08 -27.61 0.95
C SER A 268 -5.24 -28.63 1.03
N PRO A 269 -5.01 -29.84 1.56
CA PRO A 269 -6.11 -30.77 1.81
C PRO A 269 -7.09 -30.21 2.85
N HIS A 270 -6.68 -29.25 3.69
CA HIS A 270 -7.55 -28.61 4.68
C HIS A 270 -8.38 -27.43 4.14
N ILE A 271 -8.54 -27.29 2.82
CA ILE A 271 -9.28 -26.18 2.20
C ILE A 271 -10.72 -26.05 2.71
N ARG A 272 -11.35 -27.17 3.13
CA ARG A 272 -12.68 -27.18 3.72
C ARG A 272 -12.78 -26.35 5.01
N GLN A 273 -11.67 -26.18 5.73
CA GLN A 273 -11.61 -25.39 6.95
C GLN A 273 -11.63 -23.87 6.70
N VAL A 274 -11.50 -23.42 5.45
CA VAL A 274 -11.72 -22.01 5.09
C VAL A 274 -13.21 -21.70 5.20
N ASN A 275 -13.63 -21.19 6.36
CA ASN A 275 -15.03 -20.88 6.62
C ASN A 275 -15.56 -19.79 5.69
N ASN A 276 -16.76 -20.00 5.12
CA ASN A 276 -17.43 -19.05 4.23
C ASN A 276 -16.59 -18.62 3.00
N LEU A 277 -15.77 -19.53 2.47
CA LEU A 277 -15.13 -19.35 1.16
C LEU A 277 -16.21 -19.30 0.08
N ASN A 278 -16.26 -18.20 -0.65
CA ASN A 278 -17.34 -17.91 -1.60
C ASN A 278 -16.84 -17.85 -3.03
N PHE A 279 -15.66 -17.25 -3.23
CA PHE A 279 -15.03 -17.12 -4.53
C PHE A 279 -13.57 -17.53 -4.43
N LEU A 280 -13.13 -18.38 -5.38
CA LEU A 280 -11.74 -18.80 -5.51
C LEU A 280 -11.31 -18.78 -6.97
N ASN A 281 -10.35 -17.91 -7.31
CA ASN A 281 -9.73 -17.89 -8.63
C ASN A 281 -8.33 -18.53 -8.59
N LEU A 282 -8.16 -19.59 -9.38
CA LEU A 282 -6.94 -20.37 -9.56
C LEU A 282 -6.59 -20.51 -11.05
N ASN A 283 -7.12 -19.63 -11.90
CA ASN A 283 -6.79 -19.63 -13.32
C ASN A 283 -5.28 -19.49 -13.55
N TYR A 284 -4.78 -20.01 -14.67
CA TYR A 284 -3.38 -19.82 -15.09
C TYR A 284 -2.37 -20.25 -14.00
N ASN A 285 -2.51 -21.49 -13.53
CA ASN A 285 -1.61 -22.11 -12.55
C ASN A 285 -1.05 -23.43 -13.09
N LYS A 286 -0.51 -24.27 -12.20
CA LYS A 286 0.09 -25.58 -12.51
C LYS A 286 -0.61 -26.73 -11.77
N LEU A 287 -1.90 -26.55 -11.44
CA LEU A 287 -2.68 -27.56 -10.74
C LEU A 287 -2.93 -28.75 -11.67
N TYR A 288 -2.68 -29.95 -11.20
CA TYR A 288 -3.02 -31.19 -11.91
C TYR A 288 -4.11 -32.00 -11.19
N ILE A 289 -4.44 -31.63 -9.95
CA ILE A 289 -5.50 -32.22 -9.14
C ILE A 289 -6.06 -31.20 -8.14
N LEU A 290 -7.33 -31.37 -7.75
CA LEU A 290 -7.92 -30.68 -6.61
C LEU A 290 -8.14 -31.67 -5.45
N PRO A 291 -7.92 -31.26 -4.19
CA PRO A 291 -8.16 -32.12 -3.02
C PRO A 291 -9.65 -32.41 -2.83
N MET A 292 -9.99 -33.56 -2.24
CA MET A 292 -11.39 -33.99 -2.06
C MET A 292 -12.23 -33.01 -1.24
N ASP A 293 -11.61 -32.35 -0.26
CA ASP A 293 -12.22 -31.36 0.61
C ASP A 293 -12.88 -30.18 -0.13
N ILE A 294 -12.41 -29.83 -1.34
CA ILE A 294 -13.01 -28.73 -2.09
C ILE A 294 -14.47 -29.03 -2.49
N TYR A 295 -14.82 -30.31 -2.66
CA TYR A 295 -16.17 -30.75 -3.01
C TYR A 295 -17.12 -30.78 -1.80
N GLU A 296 -16.67 -30.37 -0.62
CA GLU A 296 -17.47 -30.27 0.60
C GLU A 296 -17.71 -28.81 1.04
N ILE A 297 -17.19 -27.82 0.29
CA ILE A 297 -17.32 -26.40 0.61
C ILE A 297 -18.64 -25.85 0.09
N SER A 298 -19.72 -26.09 0.83
CA SER A 298 -21.08 -25.67 0.44
C SER A 298 -21.26 -24.16 0.22
N THR A 299 -20.36 -23.33 0.76
CA THR A 299 -20.40 -21.87 0.57
C THR A 299 -19.79 -21.38 -0.74
N LEU A 300 -19.05 -22.25 -1.44
CA LEU A 300 -18.34 -21.90 -2.66
C LEU A 300 -19.33 -21.67 -3.80
N GLN A 301 -19.39 -20.43 -4.29
CA GLN A 301 -20.31 -19.99 -5.34
C GLN A 301 -19.62 -19.84 -6.69
N THR A 302 -18.31 -19.56 -6.70
CA THR A 302 -17.55 -19.42 -7.95
C THR A 302 -16.15 -19.99 -7.79
N LEU A 303 -15.78 -20.84 -8.76
CA LEU A 303 -14.47 -21.46 -8.84
C LEU A 303 -13.93 -21.33 -10.27
N TYR A 304 -12.78 -20.70 -10.42
CA TYR A 304 -12.09 -20.55 -11.70
C TYR A 304 -10.81 -21.39 -11.68
N ILE A 305 -10.67 -22.33 -12.62
CA ILE A 305 -9.55 -23.29 -12.70
C ILE A 305 -9.02 -23.46 -14.14
N GLN A 306 -9.33 -22.53 -15.02
CA GLN A 306 -8.90 -22.51 -16.42
C GLN A 306 -7.37 -22.49 -16.54
N ASN A 307 -6.85 -23.07 -17.61
CA ASN A 307 -5.43 -23.03 -17.95
C ASN A 307 -4.54 -23.56 -16.80
N ASN A 308 -4.87 -24.74 -16.33
CA ASN A 308 -4.10 -25.56 -15.40
C ASN A 308 -3.60 -26.85 -16.10
N ASP A 309 -2.88 -27.71 -15.38
CA ASP A 309 -2.26 -28.94 -15.89
C ASP A 309 -3.14 -30.20 -15.67
N PHE A 310 -4.47 -30.04 -15.65
CA PHE A 310 -5.41 -31.16 -15.58
C PHE A 310 -5.41 -31.97 -16.88
N SER A 311 -5.48 -33.30 -16.79
CA SER A 311 -5.82 -34.13 -17.96
C SER A 311 -7.30 -33.94 -18.32
N ASP A 312 -7.68 -34.16 -19.59
CA ASP A 312 -9.07 -34.03 -20.01
C ASP A 312 -10.00 -34.99 -19.24
N LYS A 313 -9.50 -36.19 -18.89
CA LYS A 313 -10.20 -37.17 -18.05
C LYS A 313 -10.44 -36.62 -16.64
N ASP A 314 -9.39 -36.13 -15.98
CA ASP A 314 -9.51 -35.58 -14.61
C ASP A 314 -10.46 -34.37 -14.57
N LEU A 315 -10.41 -33.55 -15.63
CA LEU A 315 -11.28 -32.39 -15.76
C LEU A 315 -12.75 -32.79 -15.90
N GLN A 316 -13.06 -33.80 -16.73
CA GLN A 316 -14.41 -34.34 -16.88
C GLN A 316 -14.93 -34.93 -15.56
N GLU A 317 -14.12 -35.73 -14.85
CA GLU A 317 -14.48 -36.32 -13.56
C GLU A 317 -14.74 -35.24 -12.50
N MET A 318 -13.90 -34.22 -12.45
CA MET A 318 -14.04 -33.08 -11.54
C MET A 318 -15.32 -32.28 -11.80
N VAL A 319 -15.60 -31.96 -13.07
CA VAL A 319 -16.81 -31.23 -13.48
C VAL A 319 -18.07 -32.03 -13.13
N ALA A 320 -18.11 -33.33 -13.46
CA ALA A 320 -19.22 -34.20 -13.10
C ALA A 320 -19.46 -34.25 -11.59
N ARG A 321 -18.37 -34.30 -10.80
CA ARG A 321 -18.46 -34.28 -9.35
C ARG A 321 -18.99 -32.96 -8.80
N PHE A 322 -18.54 -31.82 -9.31
CA PHE A 322 -19.07 -30.51 -8.92
C PHE A 322 -20.54 -30.33 -9.31
N HIS A 323 -20.98 -30.81 -10.48
CA HIS A 323 -22.40 -30.78 -10.84
C HIS A 323 -23.28 -31.55 -9.85
N ARG A 324 -22.77 -32.68 -9.33
CA ARG A 324 -23.47 -33.48 -8.32
C ARG A 324 -23.47 -32.82 -6.93
N THR A 325 -22.33 -32.27 -6.49
CA THR A 325 -22.19 -31.74 -5.12
C THR A 325 -22.59 -30.27 -4.98
N HIS A 326 -22.45 -29.47 -6.04
CA HIS A 326 -22.70 -28.03 -6.06
C HIS A 326 -23.41 -27.60 -7.37
N PRO A 327 -24.68 -27.96 -7.58
CA PRO A 327 -25.39 -27.71 -8.84
C PRO A 327 -25.54 -26.22 -9.21
N LYS A 328 -25.33 -25.30 -8.25
CA LYS A 328 -25.39 -23.84 -8.45
C LYS A 328 -24.01 -23.17 -8.56
N LEU A 329 -22.91 -23.94 -8.48
CA LEU A 329 -21.56 -23.40 -8.58
C LEU A 329 -21.31 -22.84 -9.99
N LYS A 330 -20.84 -21.59 -10.07
CA LYS A 330 -20.25 -21.07 -11.30
C LYS A 330 -18.83 -21.60 -11.44
N LEU A 331 -18.67 -22.73 -12.15
CA LEU A 331 -17.38 -23.34 -12.44
C LEU A 331 -16.89 -22.86 -13.83
N CYS A 332 -15.74 -22.19 -13.87
CA CYS A 332 -15.07 -21.86 -15.13
C CYS A 332 -13.81 -22.70 -15.26
N TYR A 333 -13.73 -23.48 -16.35
CA TYR A 333 -12.68 -24.46 -16.57
C TYR A 333 -12.34 -24.55 -18.06
N SER A 334 -11.08 -24.91 -18.35
CA SER A 334 -10.57 -25.22 -19.70
C SER A 334 -9.27 -26.01 -19.54
N SER A 335 -8.95 -26.88 -20.49
CA SER A 335 -7.63 -27.52 -20.52
C SER A 335 -6.61 -26.61 -21.20
N LYS A 336 -5.32 -26.70 -20.84
CA LYS A 336 -4.26 -25.99 -21.56
C LYS A 336 -4.08 -26.47 -23.00
N LYS A 337 -4.61 -27.65 -23.33
CA LYS A 337 -4.43 -28.32 -24.62
C LYS A 337 -5.46 -27.89 -25.67
N SER A 338 -6.42 -27.03 -25.32
CA SER A 338 -7.47 -26.56 -26.23
C SER A 338 -7.15 -25.22 -26.95
N CYS A 339 -5.86 -24.88 -27.12
CA CYS A 339 -5.40 -23.79 -27.98
C CYS A 339 -4.39 -24.30 -29.02
#